data_AF-A0A6J5FNS6-F1
#
_entry.id   AF-A0A6J5FNS6-F1
#
_cell.length_a   1.000
_cell.length_b   1.000
_cell.length_c   1.000
_cell.angle_alpha   90.00
_cell.angle_beta   90.00
_cell.angle_gamma   90.00
#
_symmetry.space_group_name_H-M   'P 1'
#
loop_
_entity.id
_entity.type
_entity.pdbx_description
1 polymer ?
#
loop_
_entity_poly.entity_id
_entity_poly.type
_entity_poly.pdbx_seq_one_letter_code
_entity_poly.pdbx_strand_id
1 'polypeptide(L)'
;MFFAISVREASLLIAIDNDSRDQSELESELPNDGDWAPGTSPLLEPKGKLKSVRDQFEKGILKALDSGRIKPVVAARNSEDRLDPIYTLLSSVDVKAWCDEHDVGLGDWWDRYELDEHEFATAVAEDIVAHRMPSPIEVEPTETGQAALTEYFEAEEDRRDQMFRKVVAELESLKNKRDVDRVQREGPLNTRARNSLLSVIAALVGALEDRLPEGYKRAQAVAVLTDQVGASVSVNTVNDILKEAAATADRKRKAT
;
A
#
# COMPACT_ATOMS: atom_id res chain seq x y z
N MET A 1 -5.36 4.67 20.74
CA MET A 1 -5.03 5.01 19.34
C MET A 1 -4.79 6.51 19.31
N PHE A 2 -3.79 7.01 18.57
CA PHE A 2 -3.47 8.43 18.54
C PHE A 2 -3.98 9.01 17.23
N PHE A 3 -4.97 9.90 17.29
CA PHE A 3 -5.45 10.63 16.13
C PHE A 3 -4.93 12.07 16.19
N ALA A 4 -4.71 12.67 15.03
CA ALA A 4 -4.22 14.04 14.92
C ALA A 4 -5.38 14.95 14.56
N ILE A 5 -5.65 15.97 15.38
CA ILE A 5 -6.75 16.91 15.18
C ILE A 5 -6.21 18.34 15.07
N SER A 6 -6.82 19.18 14.23
CA SER A 6 -6.43 20.59 14.17
C SER A 6 -6.85 21.33 15.44
N VAL A 7 -6.10 22.36 15.86
CA VAL A 7 -6.48 23.19 17.03
C VAL A 7 -7.88 23.77 16.85
N ARG A 8 -8.17 24.26 15.63
CA ARG A 8 -9.47 24.84 15.26
C ARG A 8 -10.62 23.84 15.45
N GLU A 9 -10.47 22.64 14.92
CA GLU A 9 -11.49 21.60 14.97
C GLU A 9 -11.69 21.05 16.37
N ALA A 10 -10.60 20.79 17.10
CA ALA A 10 -10.67 20.39 18.50
C ALA A 10 -11.44 21.41 19.34
N SER A 11 -11.14 22.70 19.14
CA SER A 11 -11.83 23.79 19.85
C SER A 11 -13.32 23.87 19.51
N LEU A 12 -13.69 23.52 18.27
CA LEU A 12 -15.08 23.47 17.84
C LEU A 12 -15.83 22.29 18.49
N LEU A 13 -15.26 21.09 18.45
CA LEU A 13 -15.85 19.91 19.09
C LEU A 13 -16.07 20.14 20.59
N ILE A 14 -15.04 20.64 21.28
CA ILE A 14 -15.13 20.99 22.71
C ILE A 14 -16.23 22.03 22.93
N ALA A 15 -16.32 23.05 22.08
CA ALA A 15 -17.34 24.08 22.20
C ALA A 15 -18.76 23.53 22.03
N ILE A 16 -18.97 22.59 21.10
CA ILE A 16 -20.27 21.94 20.87
C ILE A 16 -20.64 21.06 22.06
N ASP A 17 -19.72 20.22 22.54
CA ASP A 17 -19.97 19.30 23.66
C ASP A 17 -20.25 20.02 24.99
N ASN A 18 -19.75 21.25 25.15
CA ASN A 18 -19.97 22.07 26.34
C ASN A 18 -21.07 23.12 26.16
N ASP A 19 -21.78 23.12 25.03
CA ASP A 19 -22.90 24.03 24.82
C ASP A 19 -24.19 23.42 25.40
N SER A 20 -24.81 24.13 26.34
CA SER A 20 -26.01 23.67 27.03
C SER A 20 -27.32 24.03 26.29
N ARG A 21 -27.24 24.60 25.09
CA ARG A 21 -28.41 24.99 24.29
C ARG A 21 -29.04 23.78 23.59
N ASP A 22 -30.30 23.93 23.19
CA ASP A 22 -31.00 22.91 22.43
C ASP A 22 -30.31 22.68 21.07
N GLN A 23 -30.31 21.41 20.61
CA GLN A 23 -29.64 20.99 19.38
C GLN A 23 -30.06 21.81 18.15
N SER A 24 -31.33 22.21 18.06
CA SER A 24 -31.82 23.05 16.96
C SER A 24 -31.23 24.47 16.92
N GLU A 25 -30.85 25.03 18.08
CA GLU A 25 -30.16 26.32 18.14
C GLU A 25 -28.70 26.16 17.71
N LEU A 26 -28.08 25.06 18.13
CA LEU A 26 -26.71 24.70 17.75
C LEU A 26 -26.58 24.48 16.24
N GLU A 27 -27.49 23.71 15.63
CA GLU A 27 -27.49 23.44 14.19
C GLU A 27 -27.57 24.71 13.35
N SER A 28 -28.31 25.73 13.80
CA SER A 28 -28.39 27.02 13.12
C SER A 28 -27.09 27.84 13.15
N GLU A 29 -26.21 27.55 14.12
CA GLU A 29 -24.90 28.19 14.28
C GLU A 29 -23.75 27.33 13.76
N LEU A 30 -23.99 26.04 13.46
CA LEU A 30 -23.01 25.18 12.84
C LEU A 30 -22.67 25.65 11.42
N PRO A 31 -21.47 25.33 10.91
CA PRO A 31 -21.15 25.60 9.52
C PRO A 31 -22.09 24.86 8.56
N ASN A 32 -22.15 25.31 7.30
CA ASN A 32 -23.05 24.76 6.27
C ASN A 32 -24.53 24.68 6.68
N ASP A 33 -25.00 25.65 7.46
CA ASP A 33 -26.39 25.76 7.89
C ASP A 33 -26.93 24.47 8.57
N GLY A 34 -26.06 23.82 9.35
CA GLY A 34 -26.39 22.61 10.14
C GLY A 34 -25.94 21.30 9.51
N ASP A 35 -25.55 21.29 8.22
CA ASP A 35 -25.00 20.11 7.53
C ASP A 35 -23.49 19.97 7.78
N TRP A 36 -23.12 19.94 9.05
CA TRP A 36 -21.72 19.79 9.49
C TRP A 36 -21.50 18.44 10.15
N ALA A 37 -20.36 17.82 9.84
CA ALA A 37 -19.91 16.56 10.45
C ALA A 37 -18.49 16.72 11.04
N PRO A 38 -18.10 15.89 12.02
CA PRO A 38 -16.68 15.76 12.40
C PRO A 38 -15.81 15.46 11.17
N GLY A 39 -14.60 16.02 11.10
CA GLY A 39 -13.72 15.88 9.93
C GLY A 39 -14.06 16.79 8.75
N THR A 40 -15.12 17.61 8.82
CA THR A 40 -15.39 18.62 7.77
C THR A 40 -14.34 19.74 7.83
N SER A 41 -14.05 20.36 6.67
CA SER A 41 -12.97 21.33 6.52
C SER A 41 -12.87 22.35 7.68
N PRO A 42 -11.67 22.53 8.29
CA PRO A 42 -11.45 23.47 9.38
C PRO A 42 -11.52 24.95 8.94
N LEU A 43 -11.75 25.20 7.65
CA LEU A 43 -12.02 26.53 7.09
C LEU A 43 -13.47 26.97 7.30
N LEU A 44 -14.36 26.05 7.66
CA LEU A 44 -15.76 26.32 7.87
C LEU A 44 -15.98 26.90 9.27
N GLU A 45 -16.62 28.06 9.33
CA GLU A 45 -16.73 28.85 10.54
C GLU A 45 -18.14 28.76 11.14
N PRO A 46 -18.28 28.39 12.43
CA PRO A 46 -19.55 28.54 13.14
C PRO A 46 -19.92 30.03 13.26
N LYS A 47 -21.20 30.28 13.53
CA LYS A 47 -21.75 31.64 13.71
C LYS A 47 -22.10 31.88 15.19
N GLY A 48 -22.52 33.11 15.50
CA GLY A 48 -23.17 33.45 16.76
C GLY A 48 -22.34 33.17 18.02
N LYS A 49 -23.00 32.60 19.03
CA LYS A 49 -22.38 32.31 20.34
C LYS A 49 -21.39 31.15 20.23
N LEU A 50 -21.69 30.14 19.42
CA LEU A 50 -20.83 28.97 19.24
C LEU A 50 -19.44 29.39 18.75
N LYS A 51 -19.38 30.36 17.82
CA LYS A 51 -18.11 30.97 17.41
C LYS A 51 -17.32 31.54 18.58
N SER A 52 -17.97 32.33 19.43
CA SER A 52 -17.31 32.99 20.55
C SER A 52 -16.77 32.01 21.60
N VAL A 53 -17.48 30.90 21.83
CA VAL A 53 -17.06 29.82 22.75
C VAL A 53 -15.89 29.05 22.16
N ARG A 54 -15.97 28.66 20.88
CA ARG A 54 -14.86 28.04 20.15
C ARG A 54 -13.60 28.90 20.17
N ASP A 55 -13.73 30.21 19.95
CA ASP A 55 -12.59 31.15 19.98
C ASP A 55 -11.95 31.24 21.38
N GLN A 56 -12.68 30.95 22.46
CA GLN A 56 -12.12 30.90 23.82
C GLN A 56 -11.29 29.64 24.04
N PHE A 57 -11.82 28.48 23.67
CA PHE A 57 -11.09 27.21 23.75
C PHE A 57 -9.84 27.24 22.86
N GLU A 58 -9.96 27.78 21.65
CA GLU A 58 -8.83 27.93 20.72
C GLU A 58 -7.70 28.76 21.33
N LYS A 59 -8.02 29.91 21.94
CA LYS A 59 -7.03 30.74 22.63
C LYS A 59 -6.40 30.00 23.82
N GLY A 60 -7.19 29.20 24.54
CA GLY A 60 -6.71 28.38 25.66
C GLY A 60 -5.68 27.34 25.19
N ILE A 61 -6.01 26.61 24.13
CA ILE A 61 -5.14 25.59 23.56
C ILE A 61 -3.88 26.21 22.93
N LEU A 62 -4.01 27.31 22.18
CA LEU A 62 -2.86 28.04 21.64
C LEU A 62 -1.91 28.52 22.73
N LYS A 63 -2.44 29.02 23.86
CA LYS A 63 -1.62 29.39 25.03
C LYS A 63 -0.92 28.18 25.66
N ALA A 64 -1.58 27.02 25.70
CA ALA A 64 -0.97 25.78 26.17
C ALA A 64 0.17 25.31 25.25
N LEU A 65 0.04 25.53 23.94
CA LEU A 65 1.12 25.29 22.97
C LEU A 65 2.29 26.26 23.13
N ASP A 66 2.00 27.55 23.25
CA ASP A 66 3.03 28.59 23.43
C ASP A 66 3.83 28.40 24.73
N SER A 67 3.18 27.89 25.78
CA SER A 67 3.84 27.56 27.05
C SER A 67 4.54 26.20 27.04
N GLY A 68 4.43 25.42 25.96
CA GLY A 68 5.05 24.10 25.81
C GLY A 68 4.42 23.00 26.66
N ARG A 69 3.21 23.22 27.19
CA ARG A 69 2.45 22.22 27.96
C ARG A 69 1.88 21.13 27.04
N ILE A 70 1.35 21.54 25.89
CA ILE A 70 0.96 20.63 24.82
C ILE A 70 2.06 20.68 23.76
N LYS A 71 2.45 19.51 23.23
CA LYS A 71 3.39 19.43 22.10
C LYS A 71 2.61 19.22 20.81
N PRO A 72 2.77 20.08 19.80
CA PRO A 72 2.12 19.86 18.52
C PRO A 72 2.75 18.64 17.81
N VAL A 73 1.92 17.85 17.16
CA VAL A 73 2.36 16.80 16.22
C VAL A 73 2.90 17.46 14.95
N VAL A 74 2.18 18.48 14.48
CA VAL A 74 2.60 19.34 13.36
C VAL A 74 2.40 20.79 13.78
N ALA A 75 3.46 21.59 13.78
CA ALA A 75 3.39 23.02 14.03
C ALA A 75 3.40 23.78 12.70
N ALA A 76 2.24 24.29 12.31
CA ALA A 76 2.13 25.17 11.14
C ALA A 76 2.19 26.63 11.61
N ARG A 77 2.93 27.46 10.87
CA ARG A 77 3.07 28.89 11.18
C ARG A 77 2.63 29.74 10.00
N ASN A 78 1.97 30.84 10.31
CA ASN A 78 1.55 31.81 9.31
C ASN A 78 2.70 32.76 8.91
N SER A 79 2.43 33.71 8.01
CA SER A 79 3.42 34.70 7.56
C SER A 79 3.94 35.64 8.65
N GLU A 80 3.27 35.69 9.80
CA GLU A 80 3.67 36.47 10.99
C GLU A 80 4.43 35.63 12.02
N ASP A 81 4.82 34.40 11.68
CA ASP A 81 5.49 33.44 12.57
C ASP A 81 4.65 33.05 13.81
N ARG A 82 3.32 33.15 13.71
CA ARG A 82 2.38 32.66 14.74
C ARG A 82 1.86 31.29 14.37
N LEU A 83 1.55 30.47 15.37
CA LEU A 83 0.91 29.18 15.17
C LEU A 83 -0.43 29.38 14.45
N ASP A 84 -0.61 28.65 13.36
CA ASP A 84 -1.86 28.65 12.60
C ASP A 84 -2.79 27.58 13.18
N PRO A 85 -3.93 27.94 13.79
CA PRO A 85 -4.83 26.97 14.44
C PRO A 85 -5.50 26.01 13.44
N ILE A 86 -5.55 26.35 12.16
CA ILE A 86 -6.19 25.53 11.11
C ILE A 86 -5.27 24.39 10.70
N TYR A 87 -3.97 24.66 10.62
CA TYR A 87 -2.97 23.69 10.12
C TYR A 87 -2.07 23.10 11.22
N THR A 88 -2.14 23.62 12.44
CA THR A 88 -1.44 23.05 13.59
C THR A 88 -2.23 21.85 14.10
N LEU A 89 -1.57 20.68 14.13
CA LEU A 89 -2.17 19.41 14.54
C LEU A 89 -1.69 19.00 15.93
N LEU A 90 -2.62 18.53 16.74
CA LEU A 90 -2.42 18.04 18.10
C LEU A 90 -2.79 16.56 18.20
N SER A 91 -2.20 15.87 19.18
CA SER A 91 -2.67 14.53 19.52
C SER A 91 -4.02 14.62 20.23
N SER A 92 -5.00 13.81 19.84
CA SER A 92 -6.29 13.69 20.53
C SER A 92 -6.12 13.37 22.01
N VAL A 93 -5.10 12.59 22.38
CA VAL A 93 -4.77 12.26 23.78
C VAL A 93 -4.30 13.48 24.58
N ASP A 94 -3.48 14.34 23.97
CA ASP A 94 -3.01 15.56 24.64
C ASP A 94 -4.14 16.58 24.81
N VAL A 95 -5.07 16.64 23.84
CA VAL A 95 -6.27 17.47 23.96
C VAL A 95 -7.18 16.96 25.08
N LYS A 96 -7.40 15.63 25.16
CA LYS A 96 -8.14 15.00 26.27
C LYS A 96 -7.54 15.35 27.62
N ALA A 97 -6.23 15.16 27.77
CA ALA A 97 -5.52 15.50 29.00
C ALA A 97 -5.66 17.00 29.35
N TRP A 98 -5.60 17.89 28.36
CA TRP A 98 -5.81 19.32 28.59
C TRP A 98 -7.24 19.63 29.03
N CYS A 99 -8.25 18.98 28.46
CA CYS A 99 -9.65 19.12 28.88
C CYS A 99 -9.86 18.63 30.32
N ASP A 100 -9.31 17.47 30.66
CA ASP A 100 -9.36 16.90 32.01
C ASP A 100 -8.72 17.85 33.05
N GLU A 101 -7.61 18.49 32.70
CA GLU A 101 -6.93 19.48 33.57
C GLU A 101 -7.75 20.76 33.81
N HIS A 102 -8.68 21.10 32.91
CA HIS A 102 -9.47 22.33 32.96
C HIS A 102 -10.94 22.07 33.32
N ASP A 103 -11.28 20.85 33.77
CA ASP A 103 -12.64 20.42 34.08
C ASP A 103 -13.62 20.62 32.91
N VAL A 104 -13.15 20.40 31.68
CA VAL A 104 -13.94 20.52 30.45
C VAL A 104 -14.38 19.12 29.99
N GLY A 105 -15.68 18.91 29.87
CA GLY A 105 -16.23 17.63 29.43
C GLY A 105 -16.04 17.42 27.93
N LEU A 106 -15.75 16.18 27.54
CA LEU A 106 -15.86 15.72 26.14
C LEU A 106 -17.11 14.84 26.04
N GLY A 107 -17.86 15.00 24.96
CA GLY A 107 -19.17 14.38 24.78
C GLY A 107 -19.29 13.63 23.46
N ASP A 108 -20.54 13.47 23.01
CA ASP A 108 -20.90 12.64 21.87
C ASP A 108 -20.23 13.10 20.56
N TRP A 109 -19.95 14.39 20.39
CA TRP A 109 -19.31 14.89 19.16
C TRP A 109 -17.83 14.51 19.11
N TRP A 110 -17.14 14.56 20.24
CA TRP A 110 -15.77 14.07 20.34
C TRP A 110 -15.69 12.56 20.09
N ASP A 111 -16.60 11.79 20.70
CA ASP A 111 -16.62 10.33 20.52
C ASP A 111 -16.91 9.95 19.07
N ARG A 112 -17.80 10.70 18.39
CA ARG A 112 -18.06 10.52 16.96
C ARG A 112 -16.82 10.82 16.10
N TYR A 113 -16.10 11.89 16.39
CA TYR A 113 -14.83 12.18 15.72
C TYR A 113 -13.83 11.01 15.86
N GLU A 114 -13.67 10.44 17.06
CA GLU A 114 -12.74 9.33 17.26
C GLU A 114 -13.17 8.05 16.55
N LEU A 115 -14.48 7.82 16.44
CA LEU A 115 -15.02 6.71 15.67
C LEU A 115 -14.74 6.89 14.17
N ASP A 116 -15.05 8.07 13.62
CA ASP A 116 -14.84 8.40 12.21
C ASP A 116 -13.35 8.26 11.82
N GLU A 117 -12.43 8.73 12.69
CA GLU A 117 -10.99 8.58 12.50
C GLU A 117 -10.53 7.11 12.58
N HIS A 118 -11.15 6.31 13.44
CA HIS A 118 -10.87 4.88 13.53
C HIS A 118 -11.32 4.13 12.28
N GLU A 119 -12.52 4.44 11.78
CA GLU A 119 -13.05 3.89 10.53
C GLU A 119 -12.16 4.28 9.34
N PHE A 120 -11.75 5.54 9.26
CA PHE A 120 -10.82 6.02 8.23
C PHE A 120 -9.49 5.28 8.29
N ALA A 121 -8.87 5.18 9.48
CA ALA A 121 -7.60 4.48 9.65
C ALA A 121 -7.70 2.99 9.28
N THR A 122 -8.84 2.36 9.56
CA THR A 122 -9.12 0.96 9.21
C THR A 122 -9.24 0.80 7.70
N ALA A 123 -10.03 1.64 7.03
CA ALA A 123 -10.17 1.62 5.57
C ALA A 123 -8.83 1.82 4.86
N VAL A 124 -7.99 2.76 5.33
CA VAL A 124 -6.64 2.97 4.78
C VAL A 124 -5.75 1.74 5.01
N ALA A 125 -5.83 1.09 6.16
CA ALA A 125 -5.07 -0.13 6.42
C ALA A 125 -5.50 -1.28 5.50
N GLU A 126 -6.80 -1.45 5.27
CA GLU A 126 -7.36 -2.43 4.33
C GLU A 126 -6.88 -2.16 2.90
N ASP A 127 -6.89 -0.90 2.45
CA ASP A 127 -6.38 -0.50 1.14
C ASP A 127 -4.89 -0.78 0.99
N ILE A 128 -4.07 -0.48 2.01
CA ILE A 128 -2.64 -0.79 2.02
C ILE A 128 -2.42 -2.30 1.93
N VAL A 129 -3.20 -3.09 2.68
CA VAL A 129 -3.14 -4.56 2.65
C VAL A 129 -3.52 -5.07 1.26
N ALA A 130 -4.62 -4.58 0.68
CA ALA A 130 -5.06 -4.96 -0.66
C ALA A 130 -4.03 -4.58 -1.75
N HIS A 131 -3.31 -3.47 -1.58
CA HIS A 131 -2.28 -3.05 -2.51
C HIS A 131 -0.97 -3.83 -2.38
N ARG A 132 -0.57 -4.20 -1.15
CA ARG A 132 0.74 -4.83 -0.87
C ARG A 132 0.69 -6.34 -0.85
N MET A 133 -0.43 -6.92 -0.46
CA MET A 133 -0.65 -8.33 -0.67
C MET A 133 -1.02 -8.46 -2.15
N PRO A 134 -0.38 -9.34 -2.93
CA PRO A 134 -1.03 -9.78 -4.15
C PRO A 134 -2.43 -10.15 -3.71
N SER A 135 -3.45 -9.54 -4.33
CA SER A 135 -4.85 -9.93 -4.17
C SER A 135 -4.83 -11.41 -3.89
N PRO A 136 -5.49 -11.95 -2.83
CA PRO A 136 -5.72 -13.37 -2.82
C PRO A 136 -6.18 -13.63 -4.24
N ILE A 137 -5.40 -14.42 -4.99
CA ILE A 137 -5.94 -15.10 -6.16
C ILE A 137 -7.30 -15.50 -5.64
N GLU A 138 -8.38 -15.07 -6.30
CA GLU A 138 -9.76 -15.41 -5.94
C GLU A 138 -9.89 -16.94 -6.03
N VAL A 139 -9.17 -17.63 -5.16
CA VAL A 139 -9.35 -18.96 -4.70
C VAL A 139 -10.50 -18.68 -3.77
N GLU A 140 -11.71 -18.79 -4.32
CA GLU A 140 -12.89 -19.02 -3.51
C GLU A 140 -12.44 -19.92 -2.36
N PRO A 141 -12.55 -19.46 -1.10
CA PRO A 141 -12.14 -20.27 0.01
C PRO A 141 -12.85 -21.59 -0.15
N THR A 142 -12.10 -22.67 -0.37
CA THR A 142 -12.72 -23.99 -0.37
C THR A 142 -13.39 -24.15 0.99
N GLU A 143 -14.50 -24.88 1.08
CA GLU A 143 -15.20 -25.10 2.38
C GLU A 143 -14.21 -25.58 3.47
N THR A 144 -13.17 -26.31 3.05
CA THR A 144 -12.02 -26.72 3.86
C THR A 144 -11.11 -25.57 4.33
N GLY A 145 -10.84 -24.57 3.49
CA GLY A 145 -10.02 -23.41 3.84
C GLY A 145 -10.71 -22.46 4.82
N GLN A 146 -12.03 -22.28 4.69
CA GLN A 146 -12.83 -21.52 5.65
C GLN A 146 -12.91 -22.22 7.02
N ALA A 147 -13.16 -23.54 7.04
CA ALA A 147 -13.16 -24.31 8.28
C ALA A 147 -11.82 -24.26 9.02
N ALA A 148 -10.69 -24.31 8.28
CA ALA A 148 -9.35 -24.22 8.87
C ALA A 148 -9.05 -22.82 9.43
N LEU A 149 -9.55 -21.75 8.81
CA LEU A 149 -9.43 -20.38 9.32
C LEU A 149 -10.25 -20.18 10.58
N THR A 150 -11.51 -20.63 10.59
CA THR A 150 -12.36 -20.58 11.79
C THR A 150 -11.73 -21.35 12.95
N GLU A 151 -11.22 -22.56 12.70
CA GLU A 151 -10.51 -23.35 13.73
C GLU A 151 -9.27 -22.61 14.26
N TYR A 152 -8.52 -21.91 13.40
CA TYR A 152 -7.36 -21.14 13.83
C TYR A 152 -7.73 -19.95 14.74
N PHE A 153 -8.82 -19.23 14.44
CA PHE A 153 -9.26 -18.09 15.25
C PHE A 153 -9.86 -18.52 16.60
N GLU A 154 -10.54 -19.66 16.65
CA GLU A 154 -11.16 -20.20 17.87
C GLU A 154 -10.18 -21.02 18.74
N ALA A 155 -9.00 -21.37 18.21
CA ALA A 155 -8.02 -22.18 18.92
C ALA A 155 -7.26 -21.40 20.00
N GLU A 156 -6.97 -22.09 21.12
CA GLU A 156 -6.04 -21.62 22.14
C GLU A 156 -4.61 -21.46 21.57
N GLU A 157 -3.80 -20.62 22.21
CA GLU A 157 -2.47 -20.20 21.75
C GLU A 157 -1.55 -21.39 21.40
N ASP A 158 -1.49 -22.40 22.28
CA ASP A 158 -0.70 -23.62 22.07
C ASP A 158 -1.13 -24.41 20.82
N ARG A 159 -2.42 -24.38 20.50
CA ARG A 159 -2.98 -25.09 19.33
C ARG A 159 -2.72 -24.30 18.04
N ARG A 160 -2.78 -22.97 18.08
CA ARG A 160 -2.38 -22.11 16.95
C ARG A 160 -0.90 -22.28 16.60
N ASP A 161 -0.05 -22.36 17.62
CA ASP A 161 1.39 -22.60 17.44
C ASP A 161 1.68 -23.95 16.77
N GLN A 162 0.95 -25.01 17.15
CA GLN A 162 1.06 -26.31 16.50
C GLN A 162 0.58 -26.29 15.04
N MET A 163 -0.52 -25.60 14.75
CA MET A 163 -1.03 -25.43 13.38
C MET A 163 0.00 -24.68 12.52
N PHE A 164 0.57 -23.60 13.04
CA PHE A 164 1.60 -22.82 12.34
C PHE A 164 2.84 -23.69 12.02
N ARG A 165 3.34 -24.45 12.99
CA ARG A 165 4.49 -25.36 12.76
C ARG A 165 4.22 -26.41 11.69
N LYS A 166 3.00 -26.96 11.64
CA LYS A 166 2.61 -27.92 10.60
C LYS A 166 2.61 -27.26 9.21
N VAL A 167 2.04 -26.06 9.07
CA VAL A 167 2.02 -25.32 7.80
C VAL A 167 3.43 -24.96 7.34
N VAL A 168 4.31 -24.54 8.26
CA VAL A 168 5.72 -24.26 7.94
C VAL A 168 6.44 -25.51 7.44
N ALA A 169 6.26 -26.65 8.12
CA ALA A 169 6.86 -27.92 7.70
C ALA A 169 6.33 -28.39 6.33
N GLU A 170 5.03 -28.21 6.07
CA GLU A 170 4.44 -28.52 4.76
C GLU A 170 4.97 -27.60 3.66
N LEU A 171 5.10 -26.30 3.91
CA LEU A 171 5.70 -25.35 2.98
C LEU A 171 7.15 -25.69 2.65
N GLU A 172 7.96 -26.07 3.64
CA GLU A 172 9.33 -26.54 3.42
C GLU A 172 9.33 -27.83 2.57
N SER A 173 8.43 -28.77 2.85
CA SER A 173 8.31 -30.00 2.07
C SER A 173 7.90 -29.74 0.61
N LEU A 174 7.03 -28.76 0.38
CA LEU A 174 6.57 -28.36 -0.95
C LEU A 174 7.64 -27.59 -1.72
N LYS A 175 8.40 -26.70 -1.06
CA LYS A 175 9.58 -26.04 -1.66
C LYS A 175 10.59 -27.08 -2.11
N ASN A 176 10.92 -28.04 -1.25
CA ASN A 176 11.85 -29.13 -1.58
C ASN A 176 11.35 -29.98 -2.75
N LYS A 177 10.05 -30.29 -2.83
CA LYS A 177 9.47 -30.99 -4.00
C LYS A 177 9.52 -30.15 -5.27
N ARG A 178 9.26 -28.85 -5.18
CA ARG A 178 9.25 -27.92 -6.31
C ARG A 178 10.66 -27.72 -6.90
N ASP A 179 11.68 -27.71 -6.04
CA ASP A 179 13.08 -27.67 -6.49
C ASP A 179 13.49 -28.98 -7.19
N VAL A 180 13.00 -30.13 -6.73
CA VAL A 180 13.22 -31.43 -7.40
C VAL A 180 12.55 -31.46 -8.79
N ASP A 181 11.34 -30.93 -8.93
CA ASP A 181 10.64 -30.85 -10.22
C ASP A 181 11.25 -29.81 -11.19
N ARG A 182 11.84 -28.73 -10.66
CA ARG A 182 12.52 -27.71 -11.47
C ARG A 182 13.84 -28.23 -12.04
N VAL A 183 14.59 -28.99 -11.25
CA VAL A 183 15.84 -29.65 -11.67
C VAL A 183 15.60 -30.73 -12.74
N GLN A 184 14.45 -31.40 -12.73
CA GLN A 184 14.12 -32.40 -13.77
C GLN A 184 13.72 -31.79 -15.12
N ARG A 185 13.22 -30.55 -15.17
CA ARG A 185 12.82 -29.88 -16.43
C ARG A 185 13.95 -29.13 -17.15
N GLU A 186 15.02 -28.75 -16.45
CA GLU A 186 16.20 -28.10 -17.02
C GLU A 186 17.35 -29.08 -17.29
N GLY A 187 17.05 -30.34 -17.62
CA GLY A 187 18.06 -31.22 -18.20
C GLY A 187 18.59 -30.64 -19.53
N PRO A 188 19.88 -30.82 -19.87
CA PRO A 188 20.41 -30.36 -21.14
C PRO A 188 19.58 -30.94 -22.29
N LEU A 189 19.15 -30.07 -23.22
CA LEU A 189 18.38 -30.48 -24.41
C LEU A 189 19.03 -31.70 -25.06
N ASN A 190 18.25 -32.75 -25.29
CA ASN A 190 18.70 -33.91 -26.05
C ASN A 190 19.28 -33.44 -27.40
N THR A 191 20.44 -33.99 -27.81
CA THR A 191 21.18 -33.64 -29.03
C THR A 191 20.28 -33.51 -30.26
N ARG A 192 19.25 -34.34 -30.39
CA ARG A 192 18.27 -34.25 -31.49
C ARG A 192 17.41 -32.98 -31.42
N ALA A 193 16.90 -32.63 -30.25
CA ALA A 193 16.10 -31.42 -30.02
C ALA A 193 16.96 -30.15 -30.21
N ARG A 194 18.19 -30.16 -29.68
CA ARG A 194 19.18 -29.08 -29.89
C ARG A 194 19.45 -28.86 -31.38
N ASN A 195 19.74 -29.92 -32.14
CA ASN A 195 20.01 -29.81 -33.57
C ASN A 195 18.79 -29.34 -34.38
N SER A 196 17.57 -29.73 -33.97
CA SER A 196 16.33 -29.23 -34.58
C SER A 196 16.15 -27.73 -34.35
N LEU A 197 16.33 -27.26 -33.11
CA LEU A 197 16.22 -25.84 -32.77
C LEU A 197 17.28 -25.00 -33.50
N LEU A 198 18.54 -25.46 -33.54
CA LEU A 198 19.60 -24.80 -34.31
C LEU A 198 19.27 -24.71 -35.81
N SER A 199 18.61 -25.73 -36.37
CA SER A 199 18.18 -25.70 -37.77
C SER A 199 17.04 -24.70 -38.02
N VAL A 200 16.10 -24.57 -37.07
CA VAL A 200 15.02 -23.58 -37.14
C VAL A 200 15.59 -22.16 -37.04
N ILE A 201 16.52 -21.93 -36.12
CA ILE A 201 17.23 -20.64 -35.99
C ILE A 201 17.96 -20.29 -37.29
N ALA A 202 18.70 -21.25 -37.89
CA ALA A 202 19.36 -21.03 -39.18
C ALA A 202 18.38 -20.67 -40.31
N ALA A 203 17.23 -21.34 -40.37
CA ALA A 203 16.20 -21.08 -41.39
C ALA A 203 15.55 -19.71 -41.23
N LEU A 204 15.23 -19.30 -39.99
CA LEU A 204 14.64 -17.98 -39.70
C LEU A 204 15.63 -16.85 -40.02
N VAL A 205 16.91 -17.03 -39.71
CA VAL A 205 17.95 -16.05 -40.03
C VAL A 205 18.20 -15.97 -41.54
N GLY A 206 18.17 -17.11 -42.24
CA GLY A 206 18.24 -17.14 -43.71
C GLY A 206 17.02 -16.51 -44.39
N ALA A 207 15.82 -16.66 -43.82
CA ALA A 207 14.63 -15.99 -44.32
C ALA A 207 14.65 -14.46 -44.14
N LEU A 208 15.51 -13.95 -43.24
CA LEU A 208 15.71 -12.53 -42.96
C LEU A 208 16.98 -11.96 -43.61
N GLU A 209 17.65 -12.73 -44.48
CA GLU A 209 19.00 -12.43 -45.02
C GLU A 209 19.09 -11.04 -45.68
N ASP A 210 18.07 -10.61 -46.42
CA ASP A 210 18.02 -9.28 -47.06
C ASP A 210 17.79 -8.11 -46.06
N ARG A 211 17.42 -8.41 -44.81
CA ARG A 211 17.06 -7.44 -43.77
C ARG A 211 18.07 -7.37 -42.63
N LEU A 212 19.05 -8.28 -42.60
CA LEU A 212 20.03 -8.37 -41.51
C LEU A 212 21.44 -8.04 -42.01
N PRO A 213 22.24 -7.30 -41.22
CA PRO A 213 23.64 -7.05 -41.55
C PRO A 213 24.45 -8.35 -41.65
N GLU A 214 25.62 -8.29 -42.31
CA GLU A 214 26.56 -9.39 -42.34
C GLU A 214 27.48 -9.43 -41.10
N GLY A 215 28.04 -10.62 -40.82
CA GLY A 215 29.06 -10.81 -39.78
C GLY A 215 28.59 -10.52 -38.36
N TYR A 216 29.46 -9.94 -37.54
CA TYR A 216 29.21 -9.68 -36.11
C TYR A 216 28.01 -8.74 -35.87
N LYS A 217 27.73 -7.83 -36.81
CA LYS A 217 26.57 -6.93 -36.74
C LYS A 217 25.23 -7.68 -36.87
N ARG A 218 25.24 -8.89 -37.46
CA ARG A 218 24.07 -9.79 -37.48
C ARG A 218 23.69 -10.26 -36.07
N ALA A 219 24.68 -10.69 -35.30
CA ALA A 219 24.47 -11.14 -33.93
C ALA A 219 23.96 -9.99 -33.04
N GLN A 220 24.44 -8.77 -33.26
CA GLN A 220 23.96 -7.59 -32.55
C GLN A 220 22.49 -7.26 -32.89
N ALA A 221 22.12 -7.31 -34.17
CA ALA A 221 20.73 -7.10 -34.59
C ALA A 221 19.78 -8.16 -34.01
N VAL A 222 20.20 -9.44 -34.02
CA VAL A 222 19.41 -10.53 -33.44
C VAL A 222 19.29 -10.38 -31.92
N ALA A 223 20.37 -9.99 -31.21
CA ALA A 223 20.33 -9.75 -29.78
C ALA A 223 19.34 -8.63 -29.39
N VAL A 224 19.29 -7.55 -30.18
CA VAL A 224 18.31 -6.46 -30.00
C VAL A 224 16.89 -6.95 -30.23
N LEU A 225 16.66 -7.77 -31.26
CA LEU A 225 15.34 -8.35 -31.54
C LEU A 225 14.88 -9.32 -30.44
N THR A 226 15.79 -10.12 -29.87
CA THR A 226 15.46 -11.02 -28.76
C THR A 226 15.14 -10.25 -27.49
N ASP A 227 15.84 -9.15 -27.23
CA ASP A 227 15.60 -8.27 -26.08
C ASP A 227 14.20 -7.63 -26.15
N GLN A 228 13.73 -7.24 -27.34
CA GLN A 228 12.38 -6.71 -27.56
C GLN A 228 11.25 -7.71 -27.24
N VAL A 229 11.55 -9.01 -27.26
CA VAL A 229 10.60 -10.08 -26.91
C VAL A 229 10.79 -10.55 -25.46
N GLY A 230 11.61 -9.83 -24.68
CA GLY A 230 11.86 -10.11 -23.27
C GLY A 230 12.91 -11.20 -23.01
N ALA A 231 13.67 -11.61 -24.03
CA ALA A 231 14.74 -12.59 -23.91
C ALA A 231 16.10 -11.91 -24.10
N SER A 232 16.68 -11.40 -23.00
CA SER A 232 17.98 -10.73 -23.03
C SER A 232 19.12 -11.75 -23.17
N VAL A 233 19.81 -11.72 -24.31
CA VAL A 233 20.92 -12.65 -24.62
C VAL A 233 22.12 -11.84 -25.11
N SER A 234 23.31 -12.16 -24.60
CA SER A 234 24.52 -11.45 -24.99
C SER A 234 24.84 -11.63 -26.48
N VAL A 235 25.37 -10.59 -27.13
CA VAL A 235 25.76 -10.62 -28.55
C VAL A 235 26.75 -11.75 -28.84
N ASN A 236 27.65 -12.05 -27.91
CA ASN A 236 28.63 -13.13 -28.05
C ASN A 236 27.95 -14.50 -28.06
N THR A 237 26.99 -14.72 -27.15
CA THR A 237 26.19 -15.95 -27.11
C THR A 237 25.38 -16.14 -28.40
N VAL A 238 24.75 -15.07 -28.90
CA VAL A 238 24.03 -15.11 -30.18
C VAL A 238 24.97 -15.45 -31.33
N ASN A 239 26.16 -14.84 -31.39
CA ASN A 239 27.15 -15.11 -32.42
C ASN A 239 27.61 -16.57 -32.45
N ASP A 240 27.82 -17.18 -31.28
CA ASP A 240 28.22 -18.59 -31.18
C ASP A 240 27.09 -19.53 -31.60
N ILE A 241 25.85 -19.24 -31.20
CA ILE A 241 24.65 -19.99 -31.61
C ILE A 241 24.47 -19.92 -33.14
N LEU A 242 24.63 -18.74 -33.74
CA LEU A 242 24.50 -18.55 -35.18
C LEU A 242 25.56 -19.33 -35.97
N LYS A 243 26.81 -19.38 -35.48
CA LYS A 243 27.88 -20.21 -36.07
C LYS A 243 27.56 -21.70 -35.97
N GLU A 244 27.08 -22.15 -34.81
CA GLU A 244 26.71 -23.55 -34.60
C GLU A 244 25.49 -23.95 -35.47
N ALA A 245 24.52 -23.05 -35.60
CA ALA A 245 23.35 -23.19 -36.47
C ALA A 245 23.74 -23.29 -37.95
N ALA A 246 24.61 -22.41 -38.44
CA ALA A 246 25.12 -22.45 -39.81
C ALA A 246 25.89 -23.75 -40.10
N ALA A 247 26.80 -24.15 -39.21
CA ALA A 247 27.54 -25.40 -39.34
C ALA A 247 26.62 -26.64 -39.35
N THR A 248 25.52 -26.61 -38.60
CA THR A 248 24.52 -27.69 -38.58
C THR A 248 23.69 -27.73 -39.87
N ALA A 249 23.29 -26.57 -40.39
CA ALA A 249 22.58 -26.47 -41.67
C ALA A 249 23.44 -26.98 -42.84
N ASP A 250 24.73 -26.62 -42.87
CA ASP A 250 25.66 -27.08 -43.90
C ASP A 250 25.88 -28.60 -43.86
N ARG A 251 25.98 -29.19 -42.66
CA ARG A 251 26.07 -30.65 -42.51
C ARG A 251 24.83 -31.36 -43.05
N LYS A 252 23.63 -30.81 -42.83
CA LYS A 252 22.39 -31.36 -43.36
C LYS A 252 22.29 -31.23 -44.89
N ARG A 253 22.66 -30.07 -45.44
CA ARG A 253 22.70 -29.85 -46.90
C ARG A 253 23.66 -30.80 -47.62
N LYS A 254 24.77 -31.17 -46.98
CA LYS A 254 25.74 -32.14 -47.53
C LYS A 254 25.32 -33.61 -47.36
N ALA A 255 24.32 -33.89 -46.51
CA ALA A 255 23.83 -35.23 -46.21
C ALA A 255 22.59 -35.63 -47.03
N THR A 256 21.94 -34.67 -47.68
CA THR A 256 20.89 -34.82 -48.71
C THR A 256 21.49 -34.69 -50.10
#